data_AF-A0A352RYP3-F1
#
_entry.id   AF-A0A352RYP3-F1
#
_cell.length_a   1.000
_cell.length_b   1.000
_cell.length_c   1.000
_cell.angle_alpha   90.00
_cell.angle_beta   90.00
_cell.angle_gamma   90.00
#
_symmetry.space_group_name_H-M   'P 1'
#
loop_
_entity.id
_entity.type
_entity.pdbx_description
1 polymer ?
#
loop_
_entity_poly.entity_id
_entity_poly.type
_entity_poly.pdbx_seq_one_letter_code
_entity_poly.pdbx_strand_id
1 'polypeptide(L)'
;MLRITRPTAPGVEAKVNPADVLARGRRTIPLDLREASGRDAALELIARADVVVEGFRPGVMERLGLGPDVCLARNPRVVYGRMTGW
;
A
#
# COMPACT_ATOMS: atom_id res chain seq x y z
N MET A 1 10.88 5.17 -2.28
CA MET A 1 9.64 4.37 -2.35
C MET A 1 9.22 3.91 -0.96
N LEU A 2 7.92 3.94 -0.67
CA LEU A 2 7.32 3.49 0.58
C LEU A 2 6.54 2.19 0.34
N ARG A 3 6.75 1.17 1.16
CA ARG A 3 6.04 -0.12 1.10
C ARG A 3 5.08 -0.23 2.27
N ILE A 4 3.82 -0.47 2.00
CA ILE A 4 2.83 -0.82 3.03
C ILE A 4 2.86 -2.33 3.23
N THR A 5 3.02 -2.77 4.48
CA THR A 5 2.95 -4.18 4.87
C THR A 5 1.82 -4.40 5.86
N ARG A 6 1.42 -5.66 6.04
CA ARG A 6 0.51 -6.01 7.14
C ARG A 6 1.22 -5.81 8.47
N PRO A 7 0.50 -5.39 9.52
CA PRO A 7 1.06 -5.37 10.86
C PRO A 7 1.45 -6.77 11.31
N THR A 8 2.56 -6.84 12.03
CA THR A 8 2.92 -7.97 12.87
C THR A 8 2.20 -7.88 14.22
N ALA A 9 2.25 -8.94 15.02
CA ALA A 9 1.69 -8.90 16.37
C ALA A 9 2.29 -7.73 17.18
N PRO A 10 1.54 -7.11 18.11
CA PRO A 10 2.05 -6.03 18.95
C PRO A 10 3.37 -6.43 19.63
N GLY A 11 4.37 -5.55 19.56
CA GLY A 11 5.71 -5.82 20.11
C GLY A 11 6.61 -6.73 19.26
N VAL A 12 6.12 -7.23 18.12
CA VAL A 12 6.94 -7.96 17.15
C VAL A 12 7.29 -7.03 16.01
N GLU A 13 8.57 -6.69 15.86
CA GLU A 13 9.02 -5.99 14.66
C GLU A 13 9.00 -6.94 13.46
N ALA A 14 8.57 -6.42 12.30
CA ALA A 14 8.66 -7.18 11.06
C ALA A 14 10.13 -7.46 10.74
N LYS A 15 10.52 -8.74 10.72
CA LYS A 15 11.87 -9.15 10.31
C LYS A 15 12.09 -8.76 8.84
N VAL A 16 12.89 -7.73 8.61
CA VAL A 16 13.40 -7.42 7.28
C VAL A 16 14.53 -8.41 7.00
N ASN A 17 14.33 -9.31 6.04
CA ASN A 17 15.41 -10.19 5.60
C ASN A 17 16.47 -9.33 4.88
N PRO A 18 17.70 -9.21 5.40
CA PRO A 18 18.75 -8.41 4.75
C PRO A 18 19.11 -8.91 3.35
N ALA A 19 18.82 -10.18 3.05
CA ALA A 19 19.00 -10.79 1.73
C ALA A 19 17.82 -10.57 0.78
N ASP A 20 16.71 -9.92 1.21
CA ASP A 20 15.62 -9.54 0.32
C ASP A 20 16.06 -8.37 -0.56
N VAL A 21 16.61 -8.71 -1.73
CA VAL A 21 17.09 -7.74 -2.73
C VAL A 21 16.00 -6.80 -3.22
N LEU A 22 14.72 -7.19 -3.12
CA LEU A 22 13.59 -6.36 -3.55
C LEU A 22 13.22 -5.28 -2.52
N ALA A 23 13.56 -5.51 -1.24
CA ALA A 23 13.32 -4.55 -0.15
C ALA A 23 14.41 -3.47 -0.04
N ARG A 24 15.57 -3.65 -0.70
CA ARG A 24 16.71 -2.72 -0.60
C ARG A 24 16.32 -1.29 -1.01
N GLY A 25 16.66 -0.31 -0.16
CA GLY A 25 16.40 1.12 -0.41
C GLY A 25 14.94 1.55 -0.25
N ARG A 26 14.06 0.67 0.23
CA ARG A 26 12.65 0.97 0.47
C ARG A 26 12.41 1.18 1.97
N ARG A 27 11.61 2.19 2.30
CA ARG A 27 11.05 2.34 3.65
C ARG A 27 9.78 1.50 3.75
N THR A 28 9.54 0.89 4.90
CA THR A 28 8.37 0.05 5.14
C THR A 28 7.56 0.60 6.29
N ILE A 29 6.23 0.60 6.15
CA ILE A 29 5.30 0.92 7.24
C ILE A 29 4.24 -0.17 7.37
N PRO A 30 3.96 -0.66 8.58
CA PRO A 30 2.84 -1.56 8.81
C PRO A 30 1.53 -0.78 8.90
N LEU A 31 0.53 -1.13 8.10
CA LEU A 31 -0.85 -0.62 8.21
C LEU A 31 -1.85 -1.77 8.01
N ASP A 32 -2.85 -1.90 8.89
CA ASP A 32 -3.99 -2.77 8.60
C ASP A 32 -5.02 -2.00 7.76
N LEU A 33 -5.06 -2.32 6.48
CA LEU A 33 -5.96 -1.67 5.51
C LEU A 33 -7.42 -2.11 5.65
N ARG A 34 -7.73 -3.07 6.53
CA ARG A 34 -9.11 -3.47 6.84
C ARG A 34 -9.76 -2.54 7.86
N GLU A 35 -8.94 -1.90 8.69
CA GLU A 35 -9.40 -0.90 9.65
C GLU A 35 -9.54 0.45 8.97
N ALA A 36 -10.57 1.21 9.34
CA ALA A 36 -10.80 2.54 8.78
C ALA A 36 -9.59 3.46 8.97
N SER A 37 -8.97 3.45 10.15
CA SER A 37 -7.79 4.25 10.46
C SER A 37 -6.58 3.90 9.58
N GLY A 38 -6.36 2.61 9.30
CA GLY A 38 -5.26 2.18 8.44
C GLY A 38 -5.49 2.51 6.96
N ARG A 39 -6.75 2.40 6.49
CA ARG A 39 -7.14 2.88 5.16
C ARG A 39 -6.96 4.39 5.02
N ASP A 40 -7.42 5.15 5.99
CA ASP A 40 -7.36 6.62 5.94
C ASP A 40 -5.90 7.10 5.95
N ALA A 41 -5.05 6.48 6.77
CA ALA A 41 -3.61 6.73 6.75
C ALA A 41 -2.99 6.40 5.38
N ALA A 42 -3.40 5.31 4.73
CA ALA A 42 -2.95 4.99 3.38
C ALA A 42 -3.41 6.06 2.35
N LEU A 43 -4.64 6.54 2.45
CA LEU A 43 -5.16 7.61 1.58
C LEU A 43 -4.42 8.94 1.79
N GLU A 44 -3.98 9.26 3.00
CA GLU A 44 -3.13 10.44 3.24
C GLU A 44 -1.75 10.33 2.59
N LEU A 45 -1.18 9.12 2.56
CA LEU A 45 0.07 8.86 1.84
C LEU A 45 -0.14 8.98 0.34
N ILE A 46 -1.24 8.43 -0.18
CA ILE A 46 -1.62 8.50 -1.61
C ILE A 46 -1.86 9.95 -2.04
N ALA A 47 -2.41 10.80 -1.17
CA ALA A 47 -2.60 12.22 -1.43
C ALA A 47 -1.32 12.97 -1.79
N ARG A 48 -0.15 12.42 -1.42
CA ARG A 48 1.18 12.97 -1.69
C ARG A 48 2.03 12.10 -2.61
N ALA A 49 1.50 10.97 -3.06
CA ALA A 49 2.22 10.02 -3.89
C ALA A 49 2.11 10.39 -5.37
N ASP A 50 3.21 10.20 -6.11
CA ASP A 50 3.18 10.29 -7.57
C ASP A 50 2.64 8.98 -8.20
N VAL A 51 2.92 7.84 -7.55
CA VAL A 51 2.58 6.51 -8.07
C VAL A 51 2.10 5.59 -6.95
N VAL A 52 1.02 4.85 -7.23
CA VAL A 52 0.55 3.71 -6.42
C VAL A 52 0.75 2.45 -7.24
N VAL A 53 1.40 1.43 -6.66
CA VAL A 53 1.60 0.13 -7.29
C VAL A 53 1.01 -0.96 -6.42
N GLU A 54 0.16 -1.80 -6.99
CA GLU A 54 -0.47 -2.91 -6.30
C GLU A 54 -0.45 -4.19 -7.15
N GLY A 55 -0.35 -5.34 -6.46
CA GLY A 55 -0.31 -6.67 -7.08
C GLY A 55 -1.31 -7.63 -6.44
N PHE A 56 -2.43 -7.11 -5.93
CA PHE A 56 -3.52 -7.91 -5.42
C PHE A 56 -4.37 -8.45 -6.57
N ARG A 57 -5.26 -9.41 -6.26
CA ARG A 57 -6.30 -9.82 -7.20
C ARG A 57 -7.24 -8.63 -7.47
N PRO A 58 -7.87 -8.55 -8.65
CA PRO A 58 -8.79 -7.48 -8.98
C PRO A 58 -9.94 -7.47 -7.98
N GLY A 59 -10.42 -6.28 -7.63
CA GLY A 59 -11.49 -6.12 -6.65
C GLY A 59 -11.02 -6.09 -5.20
N VAL A 60 -9.79 -6.52 -4.88
CA VAL A 60 -9.27 -6.47 -3.50
C VAL A 60 -9.09 -5.02 -3.05
N MET A 61 -8.39 -4.21 -3.84
CA MET A 61 -8.13 -2.81 -3.49
C MET A 61 -9.42 -1.98 -3.45
N GLU A 62 -10.37 -2.26 -4.35
CA GLU A 62 -11.69 -1.66 -4.35
C GLU A 62 -12.45 -1.98 -3.07
N ARG A 63 -12.46 -3.24 -2.63
CA ARG A 63 -13.08 -3.65 -1.35
C ARG A 63 -12.39 -3.02 -0.14
N LEU A 64 -11.08 -2.78 -0.22
CA LEU A 64 -10.33 -2.06 0.81
C LEU A 64 -10.52 -0.53 0.75
N GLY A 65 -11.29 -0.02 -0.21
CA GLY A 65 -11.50 1.43 -0.40
C GLY A 65 -10.25 2.17 -0.91
N LEU A 66 -9.33 1.45 -1.56
CA LEU A 66 -8.09 1.96 -2.15
C LEU A 66 -8.02 1.62 -3.65
N GLY A 67 -9.19 1.46 -4.27
CA GLY A 67 -9.33 1.27 -5.71
C GLY A 67 -8.86 2.50 -6.50
N PRO A 68 -8.69 2.37 -7.83
CA PRO A 68 -8.19 3.43 -8.69
C PRO A 68 -9.04 4.70 -8.59
N ASP A 69 -10.37 4.59 -8.63
CA ASP A 69 -11.27 5.76 -8.58
C ASP A 69 -11.15 6.53 -7.27
N VAL A 70 -11.05 5.84 -6.14
CA VAL A 70 -10.87 6.47 -4.82
C VAL A 70 -9.51 7.16 -4.74
N CYS A 71 -8.46 6.52 -5.26
CA CYS A 71 -7.11 7.09 -5.27
C CYS A 71 -7.04 8.33 -6.17
N LEU A 72 -7.64 8.29 -7.36
CA LEU A 72 -7.70 9.41 -8.30
C LEU A 72 -8.58 10.55 -7.78
N ALA A 73 -9.70 10.24 -7.10
CA ALA A 73 -10.50 11.26 -6.42
C ALA A 73 -9.71 11.96 -5.32
N ARG A 74 -8.88 11.22 -4.58
CA ARG A 74 -8.03 11.78 -3.52
C ARG A 74 -6.85 12.59 -4.07
N ASN A 75 -6.25 12.13 -5.17
CA ASN A 75 -5.13 12.76 -5.85
C ASN A 75 -5.25 12.57 -7.38
N PRO A 76 -5.80 13.55 -8.11
CA PRO A 76 -6.00 13.43 -9.56
C PRO A 76 -4.71 13.29 -10.39
N ARG A 77 -3.54 13.52 -9.79
CA ARG A 77 -2.23 13.42 -10.45
C ARG A 77 -1.57 12.06 -10.28
N VAL A 78 -2.12 11.18 -9.43
CA VAL A 78 -1.51 9.90 -9.13
C VAL A 78 -1.57 8.95 -10.32
N VAL A 79 -0.47 8.25 -10.59
CA VAL A 79 -0.47 7.11 -11.52
C VAL A 79 -0.79 5.84 -10.74
N TYR A 80 -1.87 5.15 -11.08
CA TYR A 80 -2.26 3.89 -10.45
C TYR A 80 -1.87 2.69 -11.31
N GLY A 81 -0.93 1.88 -10.83
CA GLY A 81 -0.44 0.67 -11.49
C GLY A 81 -0.93 -0.58 -10.79
N ARG A 82 -1.68 -1.42 -11.53
CA ARG A 82 -2.12 -2.74 -11.09
C ARG A 82 -1.36 -3.81 -11.88
N MET A 83 -0.76 -4.77 -11.18
CA MET A 83 -0.08 -5.92 -11.79
C MET A 83 -0.89 -7.19 -11.54
N THR A 84 -1.41 -7.79 -12.60
CA THR A 84 -2.24 -9.01 -12.57
C THR A 84 -1.53 -10.20 -13.21
N GLY A 85 -1.95 -11.42 -12.86
CA GLY A 85 -1.27 -12.66 -13.24
C GLY A 85 -1.98 -13.52 -14.29
N TRP A 86 -2.94 -12.98 -15.03
CA TRP A 86 -3.64 -13.64 -16.16
C TRP A 86 -3.62 -12.73 -17.38
#